data_AF-A0A2W6A7F3-F1
#
_entry.id   AF-A0A2W6A7F3-F1
#
_cell.length_a   1.000
_cell.length_b   1.000
_cell.length_c   1.000
_cell.angle_alpha   90.00
_cell.angle_beta   90.00
_cell.angle_gamma   90.00
#
_symmetry.space_group_name_H-M   'P 1'
#
loop_
_entity.id
_entity.type
_entity.pdbx_description
1 polymer ?
#
loop_
_entity_poly.entity_id
_entity_poly.type
_entity_poly.pdbx_seq_one_letter_code
_entity_poly.pdbx_strand_id
1 'polypeptide(L)'
;NDDLRPSVSEVSGLQILTGTGEWLWRPVANRDTLQISTFADENPRGFGFLQRDRNFDHYQDDDQHYEARPSLWIEPIGDWSAGGVQLVEIPSDSEVNDNIIGYWKPKQPLAAGRETFFAYRQFWCWNPPDQPPLAIATQSRSGRGSSPKRRRFLVEFAGIILALPQNAEAMKPNLNASPGSITAVRTFTSADKKSCRILFELVPGNEAFSELRLVLEAAGKSISETWLYRWTL
;
A
#
# COMPACT_ATOMS: atom_id res chain seq x y z
N ASN A 1 -12.62 14.97 -13.17
CA ASN A 1 -12.72 15.53 -11.81
C ASN A 1 -12.65 17.04 -11.98
N ASP A 2 -13.64 17.75 -11.44
CA ASP A 2 -13.73 19.22 -11.48
C ASP A 2 -13.36 19.83 -10.11
N ASP A 3 -12.77 19.02 -9.22
CA ASP A 3 -12.15 19.48 -7.98
C ASP A 3 -10.85 20.23 -8.29
N LEU A 4 -10.66 21.37 -7.62
CA LEU A 4 -9.45 22.21 -7.74
C LEU A 4 -8.24 21.59 -7.03
N ARG A 5 -8.49 20.71 -6.05
CA ARG A 5 -7.46 20.07 -5.23
C ARG A 5 -6.85 18.88 -5.97
N PRO A 6 -5.51 18.71 -5.96
CA PRO A 6 -4.89 17.55 -6.60
C PRO A 6 -5.21 16.22 -5.90
N SER A 7 -5.42 16.24 -4.58
CA SER A 7 -5.79 15.06 -3.78
C SER A 7 -6.59 15.46 -2.54
N VAL A 8 -7.48 14.55 -2.13
CA VAL A 8 -8.34 14.67 -0.96
C VAL A 8 -8.33 13.30 -0.29
N SER A 9 -7.56 13.14 0.77
CA SER A 9 -7.45 11.86 1.48
C SER A 9 -6.80 12.03 2.85
N GLU A 10 -7.35 11.37 3.86
CA GLU A 10 -6.78 11.35 5.21
C GLU A 10 -5.63 10.35 5.34
N VAL A 11 -5.63 9.31 4.53
CA VAL A 11 -4.66 8.22 4.56
C VAL A 11 -4.23 7.85 3.15
N SER A 12 -2.95 7.52 2.98
CA SER A 12 -2.37 7.13 1.69
C SER A 12 -2.50 5.63 1.42
N GLY A 13 -2.50 4.81 2.47
CA GLY A 13 -2.53 3.36 2.33
C GLY A 13 -2.42 2.59 3.64
N LEU A 14 -2.63 1.27 3.55
CA LEU A 14 -2.48 0.32 4.63
C LEU A 14 -1.06 -0.27 4.61
N GLN A 15 -0.31 -0.11 5.70
CA GLN A 15 0.94 -0.83 5.93
C GLN A 15 0.69 -2.03 6.85
N ILE A 16 1.36 -3.14 6.59
CA ILE A 16 1.31 -4.36 7.41
C ILE A 16 2.72 -4.88 7.61
N LEU A 17 3.09 -5.20 8.84
CA LEU A 17 4.22 -6.07 9.17
C LEU A 17 3.66 -7.43 9.55
N THR A 18 3.86 -8.42 8.68
CA THR A 18 3.31 -9.76 8.87
C THR A 18 3.98 -10.50 10.02
N GLY A 19 3.36 -11.58 10.49
CA GLY A 19 3.96 -12.48 11.48
C GLY A 19 5.27 -13.11 11.01
N THR A 20 5.43 -13.30 9.69
CA THR A 20 6.67 -13.77 9.07
C THR A 20 7.73 -12.68 8.89
N GLY A 21 7.41 -11.41 9.20
CA GLY A 21 8.32 -10.27 9.08
C GLY A 21 8.37 -9.64 7.69
N GLU A 22 7.44 -9.95 6.79
CA GLU A 22 7.29 -9.25 5.52
C GLU A 22 6.60 -7.91 5.73
N TRP A 23 7.12 -6.85 5.08
CA TRP A 23 6.46 -5.55 5.03
C TRP A 23 5.61 -5.46 3.77
N LEU A 24 4.32 -5.18 3.95
CA LEU A 24 3.36 -4.97 2.88
C LEU A 24 2.90 -3.51 2.88
N TRP A 25 2.71 -2.96 1.68
CA TRP A 25 2.10 -1.66 1.47
C TRP A 25 0.98 -1.76 0.44
N ARG A 26 -0.24 -1.43 0.84
CA ARG A 26 -1.44 -1.40 0.00
C ARG A 26 -1.96 0.03 -0.06
N PRO A 27 -1.64 0.81 -1.12
CA PRO A 27 -2.27 2.12 -1.32
C PRO A 27 -3.78 1.99 -1.38
N VAL A 28 -4.51 2.86 -0.70
CA VAL A 28 -5.98 2.85 -0.78
C VAL A 28 -6.44 3.69 -1.97
N ALA A 29 -7.64 3.41 -2.49
CA ALA A 29 -8.26 4.32 -3.44
C ALA A 29 -9.78 4.27 -3.32
N ASN A 30 -10.42 5.39 -3.64
CA ASN A 30 -11.87 5.44 -3.81
C ASN A 30 -12.25 4.71 -5.10
N ARG A 31 -12.99 3.61 -4.99
CA ARG A 31 -13.36 2.72 -6.10
C ARG A 31 -14.80 2.93 -6.49
N ASP A 32 -15.15 2.58 -7.71
CA ASP A 32 -16.53 2.66 -8.19
C ASP A 32 -17.42 1.52 -7.63
N THR A 33 -16.82 0.49 -7.03
CA THR A 33 -17.54 -0.64 -6.42
C THR A 33 -16.92 -1.05 -5.08
N LEU A 34 -17.73 -1.58 -4.15
CA LEU A 34 -17.27 -2.05 -2.85
C LEU A 34 -16.16 -3.10 -3.01
N GLN A 35 -15.00 -2.82 -2.42
CA GLN A 35 -13.89 -3.77 -2.39
C GLN A 35 -13.62 -4.25 -0.97
N ILE A 36 -13.45 -5.55 -0.83
CA ILE A 36 -12.97 -6.18 0.40
C ILE A 36 -11.69 -6.95 0.05
N SER A 37 -10.60 -6.63 0.74
CA SER A 37 -9.32 -7.32 0.62
C SER A 37 -8.99 -7.98 1.96
N THR A 38 -8.43 -9.18 1.94
CA THR A 38 -7.97 -9.87 3.15
C THR A 38 -6.51 -10.28 2.97
N PHE A 39 -5.67 -9.82 3.88
CA PHE A 39 -4.25 -10.19 3.97
C PHE A 39 -4.15 -11.25 5.05
N ALA A 40 -4.20 -12.52 4.64
CA ALA A 40 -4.14 -13.65 5.55
C ALA A 40 -2.78 -13.70 6.25
N ASP A 41 -2.78 -13.91 7.56
CA ASP A 41 -1.57 -13.92 8.37
C ASP A 41 -1.80 -14.73 9.66
N GLU A 42 -0.73 -15.00 10.37
CA GLU A 42 -0.74 -15.58 11.71
C GLU A 42 0.16 -14.75 12.62
N ASN A 43 -0.40 -14.22 13.71
CA ASN A 43 0.29 -13.33 14.64
C ASN A 43 0.96 -12.12 13.96
N PRO A 44 0.17 -11.20 13.34
CA PRO A 44 0.74 -10.00 12.72
C PRO A 44 1.50 -9.18 13.75
N ARG A 45 2.65 -8.63 13.36
CA ARG A 45 3.47 -7.80 14.26
C ARG A 45 3.03 -6.34 14.28
N GLY A 46 2.32 -5.90 13.25
CA GLY A 46 1.63 -4.61 13.26
C GLY A 46 0.95 -4.28 11.95
N PHE A 47 -0.01 -3.38 11.98
CA PHE A 47 -0.69 -2.88 10.79
C PHE A 47 -1.34 -1.53 11.06
N GLY A 48 -1.59 -0.75 10.01
CA GLY A 48 -2.25 0.54 10.19
C GLY A 48 -2.30 1.38 8.93
N PHE A 49 -3.13 2.42 8.98
CA PHE A 49 -3.21 3.38 7.89
C PHE A 49 -2.19 4.49 8.07
N LEU A 50 -1.40 4.70 7.03
CA LEU A 50 -0.38 5.74 7.04
C LEU A 50 -0.73 6.85 6.06
N GLN A 51 -0.50 8.08 6.50
CA GLN A 51 -0.36 9.23 5.62
C GLN A 51 1.13 9.41 5.29
N ARG A 52 1.55 8.91 4.14
CA ARG A 52 2.95 8.98 3.67
C ARG A 52 3.23 10.28 2.94
N ASP A 53 2.25 10.77 2.18
CA ASP A 53 2.36 12.04 1.49
C ASP A 53 2.02 13.18 2.45
N ARG A 54 3.01 14.02 2.72
CA ARG A 54 2.90 15.14 3.66
C ARG A 54 3.27 16.47 3.01
N ASN A 55 3.28 16.52 1.67
CA ASN A 55 3.53 17.75 0.95
C ASN A 55 2.21 18.47 0.70
N PHE A 56 2.05 19.67 1.26
CA PHE A 56 0.87 20.53 1.05
C PHE A 56 0.57 20.73 -0.44
N ASP A 57 1.59 20.78 -1.30
CA ASP A 57 1.40 21.00 -2.74
C ASP A 57 0.58 19.91 -3.43
N HIS A 58 0.48 18.71 -2.82
CA HIS A 58 -0.30 17.60 -3.34
C HIS A 58 -1.77 17.63 -2.90
N TYR A 59 -2.15 18.56 -2.03
CA TYR A 59 -3.51 18.70 -1.49
C TYR A 59 -4.11 20.08 -1.80
N GLN A 60 -3.33 21.16 -1.67
CA GLN A 60 -3.77 22.55 -1.96
C GLN A 60 -5.08 22.91 -1.22
N ASP A 61 -5.16 22.56 0.06
CA ASP A 61 -6.36 22.74 0.89
C ASP A 61 -5.98 23.39 2.23
N ASP A 62 -6.13 24.72 2.29
CA ASP A 62 -5.84 25.55 3.46
C ASP A 62 -6.85 25.37 4.62
N ASP A 63 -7.97 24.69 4.38
CA ASP A 63 -9.01 24.48 5.40
C ASP A 63 -8.81 23.13 6.11
N GLN A 64 -8.56 22.07 5.36
CA GLN A 64 -8.56 20.68 5.87
C GLN A 64 -7.17 20.13 6.20
N HIS A 65 -6.09 20.69 5.62
CA HIS A 65 -4.71 20.27 5.89
C HIS A 65 -4.50 18.74 5.92
N TYR A 66 -4.96 18.05 4.88
CA TYR A 66 -4.91 16.59 4.78
C TYR A 66 -3.49 16.01 4.94
N GLU A 67 -2.46 16.73 4.51
CA GLU A 67 -1.04 16.38 4.66
C GLU A 67 -0.56 16.32 6.12
N ALA A 68 -1.24 17.06 7.01
CA ALA A 68 -0.91 17.16 8.42
C ALA A 68 -1.64 16.12 9.28
N ARG A 69 -2.56 15.33 8.70
CA ARG A 69 -3.32 14.32 9.44
C ARG A 69 -2.41 13.19 9.93
N PRO A 70 -2.67 12.64 11.14
CA PRO A 70 -1.82 11.60 11.71
C PRO A 70 -2.02 10.27 10.99
N SER A 71 -0.97 9.46 10.97
CA SER A 71 -1.08 8.03 10.73
C SER A 71 -1.56 7.32 12.00
N LEU A 72 -2.17 6.14 11.86
CA LEU A 72 -2.49 5.26 12.98
C LEU A 72 -1.85 3.88 12.76
N TRP A 73 -1.03 3.44 13.71
CA TRP A 73 -0.42 2.12 13.72
C TRP A 73 -0.88 1.30 14.91
N ILE A 74 -1.29 0.05 14.66
CA ILE A 74 -1.68 -0.94 15.66
C ILE A 74 -0.53 -1.93 15.83
N GLU A 75 -0.06 -2.07 17.07
CA GLU A 75 0.91 -3.08 17.47
C GLU A 75 0.21 -4.12 18.36
N PRO A 76 -0.09 -5.33 17.84
CA PRO A 76 -0.60 -6.42 18.65
C PRO A 76 0.33 -6.79 19.81
N ILE A 77 -0.25 -7.05 20.98
CA ILE A 77 0.44 -7.59 22.14
C ILE A 77 -0.03 -9.03 22.35
N GLY A 78 0.90 -9.97 22.28
CA GLY A 78 0.62 -11.40 22.36
C GLY A 78 0.14 -12.01 21.03
N ASP A 79 -0.28 -13.27 21.09
CA ASP A 79 -0.61 -14.05 19.90
C ASP A 79 -2.07 -13.85 19.47
N TRP A 80 -2.27 -13.29 18.28
CA TRP A 80 -3.60 -13.08 17.68
C TRP A 80 -4.09 -14.27 16.85
N SER A 81 -3.29 -15.35 16.80
CA SER A 81 -3.56 -16.59 16.06
C SER A 81 -3.75 -16.37 14.55
N ALA A 82 -4.20 -17.40 13.84
CA ALA A 82 -4.49 -17.29 12.42
C ALA A 82 -5.70 -16.38 12.14
N GLY A 83 -5.59 -15.53 11.13
CA GLY A 83 -6.64 -14.61 10.70
C GLY A 83 -6.22 -13.84 9.47
N GLY A 84 -6.62 -12.58 9.39
CA GLY A 84 -6.11 -11.65 8.40
C GLY A 84 -6.50 -10.22 8.67
N VAL A 85 -5.66 -9.29 8.21
CA VAL A 85 -6.02 -7.88 8.16
C VAL A 85 -7.02 -7.71 7.01
N GLN A 86 -8.21 -7.19 7.30
CA GLN A 86 -9.21 -6.84 6.30
C GLN A 86 -9.13 -5.36 5.97
N LEU A 87 -9.20 -5.04 4.69
CA LEU A 87 -9.36 -3.70 4.15
C LEU A 87 -10.68 -3.63 3.39
N VAL A 88 -11.53 -2.68 3.76
CA VAL A 88 -12.79 -2.38 3.07
C VAL A 88 -12.67 -1.00 2.45
N GLU A 89 -12.87 -0.90 1.14
CA GLU A 89 -12.91 0.35 0.37
C GLU A 89 -14.33 0.52 -0.16
N ILE A 90 -15.08 1.47 0.40
CA ILE A 90 -16.47 1.77 0.07
C ILE A 90 -16.49 2.90 -0.98
N PRO A 91 -17.28 2.80 -2.06
CA PRO A 91 -17.46 3.93 -2.96
C PRO A 91 -18.07 5.12 -2.23
N SER A 92 -17.45 6.29 -2.35
CA SER A 92 -17.99 7.53 -1.80
C SER A 92 -17.89 8.66 -2.83
N ASP A 93 -18.88 9.53 -2.88
CA ASP A 93 -18.89 10.77 -3.65
C ASP A 93 -18.61 12.01 -2.77
N SER A 94 -18.40 11.80 -1.47
CA SER A 94 -18.20 12.86 -0.48
C SER A 94 -17.02 12.57 0.44
N GLU A 95 -16.20 13.60 0.69
CA GLU A 95 -15.10 13.57 1.66
C GLU A 95 -15.57 13.53 3.12
N VAL A 96 -16.84 13.83 3.39
CA VAL A 96 -17.41 13.80 4.76
C VAL A 96 -17.66 12.37 5.24
N ASN A 97 -17.80 11.42 4.31
CA ASN A 97 -18.09 10.03 4.62
C ASN A 97 -16.81 9.19 4.61
N ASP A 98 -16.42 8.69 5.78
CA ASP A 98 -15.35 7.71 5.89
C ASP A 98 -15.65 6.48 5.03
N ASN A 99 -14.70 6.12 4.17
CA ASN A 99 -14.90 5.06 3.19
C ASN A 99 -13.78 4.02 3.16
N ILE A 100 -12.78 4.15 4.04
CA ILE A 100 -11.65 3.23 4.19
C ILE A 100 -11.67 2.63 5.59
N ILE A 101 -11.83 1.31 5.69
CA ILE A 101 -11.93 0.60 6.98
C ILE A 101 -10.90 -0.52 7.03
N GLY A 102 -10.17 -0.61 8.15
CA GLY A 102 -9.13 -1.61 8.37
C GLY A 102 -9.27 -2.27 9.73
N TYR A 103 -9.24 -3.60 9.79
CA TYR A 103 -9.33 -4.35 11.05
C TYR A 103 -8.72 -5.75 10.94
N TRP A 104 -8.34 -6.33 12.07
CA TRP A 104 -8.00 -7.75 12.14
C TRP A 104 -9.27 -8.60 12.23
N LYS A 105 -9.33 -9.66 11.43
CA LYS A 105 -10.39 -10.67 11.48
C LYS A 105 -9.78 -12.04 11.80
N PRO A 106 -10.04 -12.61 12.98
CA PRO A 106 -9.65 -13.98 13.29
C PRO A 106 -10.22 -14.97 12.25
N LYS A 107 -9.44 -16.01 11.93
CA LYS A 107 -9.86 -17.05 10.96
C LYS A 107 -11.06 -17.85 11.49
N GLN A 108 -11.05 -18.13 12.79
CA GLN A 108 -12.16 -18.78 13.47
C GLN A 108 -13.11 -17.71 14.04
N PRO A 109 -14.43 -17.84 13.81
CA PRO A 109 -15.40 -16.96 14.45
C PRO A 109 -15.28 -17.00 15.98
N LEU A 110 -15.51 -15.85 16.62
CA LEU A 110 -15.55 -15.77 18.07
C LEU A 110 -16.76 -16.58 18.58
N ALA A 111 -16.50 -17.56 19.45
CA ALA A 111 -17.55 -18.44 19.96
C ALA A 111 -18.45 -17.70 20.96
N ALA A 112 -19.76 -17.81 20.76
CA ALA A 112 -20.74 -17.23 21.69
C ALA A 112 -20.52 -17.74 23.12
N GLY A 113 -20.56 -16.82 24.10
CA GLY A 113 -20.36 -17.15 25.52
C GLY A 113 -18.91 -17.48 25.90
N ARG A 114 -17.93 -17.32 25.00
CA ARG A 114 -16.50 -17.45 25.31
C ARG A 114 -15.80 -16.11 25.29
N GLU A 115 -14.83 -15.98 26.19
CA GLU A 115 -13.92 -14.83 26.22
C GLU A 115 -12.87 -14.96 25.11
N THR A 116 -12.49 -13.83 24.52
CA THR A 116 -11.35 -13.73 23.60
C THR A 116 -10.58 -12.47 23.94
N PHE A 117 -9.27 -12.61 24.13
CA PHE A 117 -8.40 -11.52 24.52
C PHE A 117 -7.72 -10.92 23.30
N PHE A 118 -7.82 -9.60 23.16
CA PHE A 118 -7.04 -8.80 22.22
C PHE A 118 -6.36 -7.68 22.99
N ALA A 119 -5.03 -7.74 23.11
CA ALA A 119 -4.22 -6.66 23.64
C ALA A 119 -3.45 -6.01 22.48
N TYR A 120 -3.34 -4.68 22.48
CA TYR A 120 -2.59 -3.94 21.46
C TYR A 120 -2.25 -2.52 21.95
N ARG A 121 -1.26 -1.90 21.28
CA ARG A 121 -1.00 -0.46 21.38
C ARG A 121 -1.48 0.25 20.13
N GLN A 122 -1.92 1.49 20.31
CA GLN A 122 -2.21 2.41 19.22
C GLN A 122 -1.16 3.51 19.19
N PHE A 123 -0.60 3.79 18.02
CA PHE A 123 0.34 4.87 17.80
C PHE A 123 -0.24 5.85 16.77
N TRP A 124 -0.72 6.99 17.28
CA TRP A 124 -1.05 8.16 16.46
C TRP A 124 0.24 8.90 16.18
N CYS A 125 0.73 8.84 14.94
CA CYS A 125 2.12 9.16 14.65
C CYS A 125 2.33 9.71 13.23
N TRP A 126 3.49 10.33 13.02
CA TRP A 126 3.90 10.75 11.67
C TRP A 126 4.53 9.56 10.97
N ASN A 127 5.37 8.83 11.71
CA ASN A 127 5.96 7.56 11.32
C ASN A 127 5.73 6.54 12.45
N PRO A 128 5.38 5.28 12.11
CA PRO A 128 5.26 4.21 13.10
C PRO A 128 6.57 3.93 13.85
N PRO A 129 6.49 3.31 15.05
CA PRO A 129 7.67 2.96 15.84
C PRO A 129 8.56 1.94 15.12
N ASP A 130 7.97 0.93 14.50
CA ASP A 130 8.64 -0.01 13.61
C ASP A 130 8.47 0.45 12.16
N GLN A 131 9.55 0.43 11.39
CA GLN A 131 9.54 0.81 9.97
C GLN A 131 10.28 -0.23 9.14
N PRO A 132 9.93 -0.38 7.84
CA PRO A 132 10.69 -1.24 6.95
C PRO A 132 12.17 -0.86 6.95
N PRO A 133 13.10 -1.80 7.20
CA PRO A 133 14.54 -1.56 7.02
C PRO A 133 14.94 -1.58 5.53
N LEU A 134 13.96 -1.52 4.63
CA LEU A 134 14.05 -1.69 3.19
C LEU A 134 13.60 -0.38 2.50
N ALA A 135 13.69 -0.32 1.18
CA ALA A 135 13.05 0.76 0.44
C ALA A 135 11.53 0.68 0.57
N ILE A 136 10.86 1.83 0.71
CA ILE A 136 9.41 1.93 0.84
C ILE A 136 8.80 2.57 -0.39
N ALA A 137 7.58 2.19 -0.74
CA ALA A 137 6.83 2.79 -1.83
C ALA A 137 6.32 4.19 -1.41
N THR A 138 6.98 5.25 -1.85
CA THR A 138 6.65 6.63 -1.46
C THR A 138 5.55 7.25 -2.32
N GLN A 139 5.38 6.77 -3.55
CA GLN A 139 4.36 7.27 -4.46
C GLN A 139 3.82 6.16 -5.36
N SER A 140 2.52 6.24 -5.66
CA SER A 140 1.87 5.36 -6.63
C SER A 140 0.90 6.18 -7.47
N ARG A 141 1.07 6.15 -8.79
CA ARG A 141 0.19 6.83 -9.73
C ARG A 141 -0.34 5.83 -10.74
N SER A 142 -1.59 6.00 -11.14
CA SER A 142 -2.19 5.23 -12.22
C SER A 142 -2.87 6.16 -13.22
N GLY A 143 -2.86 5.78 -14.49
CA GLY A 143 -3.44 6.59 -15.56
C GLY A 143 -3.75 5.78 -16.81
N ARG A 144 -4.24 6.46 -17.85
CA ARG A 144 -4.49 5.83 -19.16
C ARG A 144 -3.18 5.26 -19.71
N GLY A 145 -3.24 4.03 -20.23
CA GLY A 145 -2.13 3.39 -20.93
C GLY A 145 -2.03 3.80 -22.39
N SER A 146 -1.11 3.15 -23.09
CA SER A 146 -0.88 3.29 -24.54
C SER A 146 -2.11 2.99 -25.39
N SER A 147 -3.11 2.30 -24.86
CA SER A 147 -4.42 2.10 -25.49
C SER A 147 -5.55 2.22 -24.46
N PRO A 148 -6.80 2.46 -24.88
CA PRO A 148 -7.92 2.66 -23.96
C PRO A 148 -8.16 1.50 -22.97
N LYS A 149 -7.80 0.27 -23.35
CA LYS A 149 -7.96 -0.93 -22.50
C LYS A 149 -6.78 -1.18 -21.55
N ARG A 150 -5.71 -0.40 -21.63
CA ARG A 150 -4.51 -0.57 -20.80
C ARG A 150 -4.46 0.48 -19.70
N ARG A 151 -3.93 0.09 -18.54
CA ARG A 151 -3.68 1.01 -17.43
C ARG A 151 -2.18 1.16 -17.22
N ARG A 152 -1.70 2.40 -17.15
CA ARG A 152 -0.29 2.70 -16.84
C ARG A 152 -0.14 2.94 -15.35
N PHE A 153 0.96 2.48 -14.78
CA PHE A 153 1.32 2.66 -13.39
C PHE A 153 2.74 3.20 -13.26
N LEU A 154 2.95 4.11 -12.32
CA LEU A 154 4.25 4.57 -11.85
C LEU A 154 4.31 4.35 -10.34
N VAL A 155 5.26 3.55 -9.87
CA VAL A 155 5.51 3.34 -8.44
C VAL A 155 6.92 3.83 -8.13
N GLU A 156 7.05 4.74 -7.17
CA GLU A 156 8.34 5.19 -6.66
C GLU A 156 8.67 4.48 -5.36
N PHE A 157 9.87 3.91 -5.28
CA PHE A 157 10.46 3.40 -4.05
C PHE A 157 11.61 4.31 -3.62
N ALA A 158 11.73 4.58 -2.33
CA ALA A 158 12.85 5.32 -1.77
C ALA A 158 13.42 4.60 -0.53
N GLY A 159 14.74 4.64 -0.39
CA GLY A 159 15.45 4.08 0.75
C GLY A 159 16.96 4.04 0.51
N ILE A 160 17.74 4.33 1.55
CA ILE A 160 19.21 4.34 1.49
C ILE A 160 19.81 2.99 1.05
N ILE A 161 19.08 1.89 1.30
CA ILE A 161 19.47 0.55 0.90
C ILE A 161 19.63 0.40 -0.61
N LEU A 162 18.92 1.20 -1.42
CA LEU A 162 19.01 1.19 -2.87
C LEU A 162 20.37 1.70 -3.37
N ALA A 163 21.01 2.60 -2.62
CA ALA A 163 22.30 3.19 -2.98
C ALA A 163 23.50 2.30 -2.62
N LEU A 164 23.29 1.21 -1.87
CA LEU A 164 24.36 0.24 -1.59
C LEU A 164 24.87 -0.35 -2.91
N PRO A 165 26.20 -0.41 -3.15
CA PRO A 165 26.76 -0.82 -4.44
C PRO A 165 26.18 -2.14 -4.98
N GLN A 166 26.09 -3.17 -4.13
CA GLN A 166 25.55 -4.48 -4.50
C GLN A 166 24.07 -4.45 -4.90
N ASN A 167 23.31 -3.48 -4.40
CA ASN A 167 21.89 -3.33 -4.74
C ASN A 167 21.74 -2.44 -5.98
N ALA A 168 22.45 -1.32 -6.04
CA ALA A 168 22.44 -0.40 -7.15
C ALA A 168 22.76 -1.06 -8.50
N GLU A 169 23.65 -2.05 -8.50
CA GLU A 169 24.09 -2.74 -9.72
C GLU A 169 23.17 -3.91 -10.13
N ALA A 170 22.48 -4.53 -9.17
CA ALA A 170 21.70 -5.76 -9.38
C ALA A 170 20.19 -5.59 -9.21
N MET A 171 19.71 -4.38 -8.91
CA MET A 171 18.31 -4.08 -8.66
C MET A 171 17.43 -4.40 -9.87
N LYS A 172 16.38 -5.18 -9.65
CA LYS A 172 15.33 -5.47 -10.62
C LYS A 172 13.95 -5.43 -9.98
N PRO A 173 12.90 -5.00 -10.71
CA PRO A 173 11.54 -5.15 -10.25
C PRO A 173 11.06 -6.60 -10.43
N ASN A 174 10.62 -7.23 -9.36
CA ASN A 174 9.78 -8.43 -9.40
C ASN A 174 8.32 -7.97 -9.38
N LEU A 175 7.71 -7.93 -10.57
CA LEU A 175 6.39 -7.39 -10.84
C LEU A 175 5.48 -8.46 -11.44
N ASN A 176 4.31 -8.67 -10.85
CA ASN A 176 3.30 -9.58 -11.38
C ASN A 176 1.90 -8.95 -11.34
N ALA A 177 1.01 -9.51 -12.18
CA ALA A 177 -0.41 -9.18 -12.24
C ALA A 177 -1.24 -10.47 -12.32
N SER A 178 -2.40 -10.50 -11.66
CA SER A 178 -3.35 -11.60 -11.78
C SER A 178 -4.79 -11.18 -11.44
N PRO A 179 -5.77 -11.40 -12.33
CA PRO A 179 -5.61 -11.79 -13.73
C PRO A 179 -5.00 -10.67 -14.58
N GLY A 180 -4.68 -10.95 -15.86
CA GLY A 180 -4.03 -10.01 -16.78
C GLY A 180 -2.51 -10.19 -16.87
N SER A 181 -1.85 -9.29 -17.59
CA SER A 181 -0.40 -9.34 -17.79
C SER A 181 0.25 -7.96 -17.74
N ILE A 182 1.57 -7.96 -17.49
CA ILE A 182 2.38 -6.75 -17.40
C ILE A 182 3.20 -6.58 -18.68
N THR A 183 3.29 -5.35 -19.16
CA THR A 183 4.15 -4.98 -20.28
C THR A 183 4.81 -3.62 -20.07
N ALA A 184 5.73 -3.25 -20.96
CA ALA A 184 6.39 -1.94 -20.99
C ALA A 184 7.06 -1.51 -19.67
N VAL A 185 7.63 -2.47 -18.93
CA VAL A 185 8.34 -2.19 -17.66
C VAL A 185 9.60 -1.38 -17.93
N ARG A 186 9.75 -0.26 -17.22
CA ARG A 186 10.93 0.61 -17.24
C ARG A 186 11.29 1.02 -15.82
N THR A 187 12.58 1.04 -15.55
CA THR A 187 13.15 1.42 -14.25
C THR A 187 13.92 2.73 -14.43
N PHE A 188 13.67 3.71 -13.58
CA PHE A 188 14.38 4.99 -13.55
C PHE A 188 14.95 5.22 -12.17
N THR A 189 16.27 5.18 -12.05
CA THR A 189 16.97 5.42 -10.79
C THR A 189 17.40 6.88 -10.69
N SER A 190 17.23 7.48 -9.52
CA SER A 190 17.75 8.80 -9.18
C SER A 190 19.28 8.88 -9.25
N ALA A 191 19.82 10.08 -9.41
CA ALA A 191 21.27 10.28 -9.53
C ALA A 191 22.04 9.83 -8.28
N ASP A 192 21.48 10.02 -7.08
CA ASP A 192 22.05 9.58 -5.80
C ASP A 192 21.73 8.11 -5.48
N LYS A 193 20.94 7.45 -6.33
CA LYS A 193 20.48 6.06 -6.22
C LYS A 193 19.67 5.76 -4.96
N LYS A 194 19.10 6.78 -4.30
CA LYS A 194 18.27 6.59 -3.10
C LYS A 194 16.78 6.46 -3.40
N SER A 195 16.37 6.73 -4.64
CA SER A 195 15.03 6.41 -5.14
C SER A 195 15.04 5.78 -6.53
N CYS A 196 14.00 5.00 -6.80
CA CYS A 196 13.79 4.33 -8.07
C CYS A 196 12.31 4.36 -8.44
N ARG A 197 12.01 4.66 -9.70
CA ARG A 197 10.65 4.63 -10.27
C ARG A 197 10.49 3.46 -11.22
N ILE A 198 9.44 2.67 -10.99
CA ILE A 198 9.02 1.58 -11.87
C ILE A 198 7.78 2.01 -12.62
N LEU A 199 7.91 2.15 -13.94
CA LEU A 199 6.84 2.48 -14.86
C LEU A 199 6.45 1.22 -15.62
N PHE A 200 5.16 0.89 -15.68
CA PHE A 200 4.69 -0.29 -16.40
C PHE A 200 3.25 -0.10 -16.89
N GLU A 201 2.80 -1.00 -17.76
CA GLU A 201 1.40 -1.09 -18.18
C GLU A 201 0.81 -2.43 -17.79
N LEU A 202 -0.37 -2.39 -17.19
CA LEU A 202 -1.27 -3.52 -17.03
C LEU A 202 -2.10 -3.69 -18.30
N VAL A 203 -2.12 -4.92 -18.81
CA VAL A 203 -3.03 -5.40 -19.85
C VAL A 203 -4.06 -6.31 -19.16
N PRO A 204 -5.21 -5.77 -18.74
CA PRO A 204 -6.20 -6.54 -17.98
C PRO A 204 -6.98 -7.53 -18.85
N GLY A 205 -7.00 -7.34 -20.18
CA GLY A 205 -7.83 -8.17 -21.07
C GLY A 205 -9.30 -7.78 -20.97
N ASN A 206 -10.16 -8.75 -20.63
CA ASN A 206 -11.60 -8.54 -20.39
C ASN A 206 -11.95 -8.59 -18.90
N GLU A 207 -10.95 -8.52 -18.02
CA GLU A 207 -11.13 -8.65 -16.58
C GLU A 207 -11.60 -7.33 -15.97
N ALA A 208 -12.49 -7.42 -14.98
CA ALA A 208 -12.99 -6.27 -14.23
C ALA A 208 -12.06 -5.86 -13.07
N PHE A 209 -11.07 -6.70 -12.74
CA PHE A 209 -10.07 -6.41 -11.72
C PHE A 209 -8.73 -7.10 -12.03
N SER A 210 -7.67 -6.68 -11.34
CA SER A 210 -6.35 -7.31 -11.38
C SER A 210 -5.59 -7.00 -10.09
N GLU A 211 -5.01 -8.02 -9.45
CA GLU A 211 -4.09 -7.85 -8.34
C GLU A 211 -2.68 -7.67 -8.87
N LEU A 212 -1.98 -6.64 -8.39
CA LEU A 212 -0.61 -6.33 -8.74
C LEU A 212 0.27 -6.49 -7.51
N ARG A 213 1.41 -7.14 -7.68
CA ARG A 213 2.46 -7.21 -6.66
C ARG A 213 3.78 -6.75 -7.24
N LEU A 214 4.45 -5.83 -6.56
CA LEU A 214 5.75 -5.28 -6.94
C LEU A 214 6.70 -5.27 -5.75
N VAL A 215 7.87 -5.88 -5.94
CA VAL A 215 8.99 -5.85 -4.99
C VAL A 215 10.25 -5.51 -5.78
N LEU A 216 11.12 -4.67 -5.23
CA LEU A 216 12.49 -4.53 -5.74
C LEU A 216 13.36 -5.62 -5.13
N GLU A 217 14.11 -6.31 -5.98
CA GLU A 217 15.05 -7.35 -5.58
C GLU A 217 16.46 -7.03 -6.07
N ALA A 218 17.46 -7.42 -5.30
CA ALA A 218 18.85 -7.48 -5.73
C ALA A 218 19.47 -8.80 -5.27
N ALA A 219 20.24 -9.45 -6.15
CA ALA A 219 20.90 -10.73 -5.87
C ALA A 219 19.98 -11.81 -5.24
N GLY A 220 18.70 -11.85 -5.65
CA GLY A 220 17.70 -12.80 -5.16
C GLY A 220 17.10 -12.49 -3.78
N LYS A 221 17.38 -11.30 -3.22
CA LYS A 221 16.81 -10.82 -1.96
C LYS A 221 15.94 -9.59 -2.19
N SER A 222 14.84 -9.48 -1.46
CA SER A 222 14.01 -8.27 -1.45
C SER A 222 14.77 -7.11 -0.81
N ILE A 223 14.77 -5.97 -1.48
CA ILE A 223 15.38 -4.71 -1.02
C ILE A 223 14.35 -3.59 -0.84
N SER A 224 13.06 -3.90 -1.06
CA SER A 224 11.93 -3.05 -0.75
C SER A 224 10.87 -3.81 0.04
N GLU A 225 9.94 -3.08 0.67
CA GLU A 225 8.63 -3.65 1.03
C GLU A 225 7.86 -4.13 -0.22
N THR A 226 6.83 -4.94 -0.01
CA THR A 226 5.96 -5.43 -1.06
C THR A 226 4.82 -4.45 -1.29
N TRP A 227 4.84 -3.80 -2.46
CA TRP A 227 3.72 -3.01 -2.94
C TRP A 227 2.65 -3.92 -3.51
N LEU A 228 1.43 -3.81 -2.97
CA LEU A 228 0.24 -4.53 -3.40
C LEU A 228 -0.78 -3.53 -3.91
N TYR A 229 -1.43 -3.82 -5.03
CA TYR A 229 -2.44 -2.94 -5.58
C TYR A 229 -3.50 -3.72 -6.33
N ARG A 230 -4.77 -3.49 -5.97
CA ARG A 230 -5.90 -3.96 -6.76
C ARG A 230 -6.20 -2.93 -7.83
N TRP A 231 -6.18 -3.26 -9.11
CA TRP A 231 -6.83 -2.48 -10.15
C TRP A 231 -8.27 -2.96 -10.31
N THR A 232 -9.20 -2.04 -10.54
CA THR A 232 -10.61 -2.31 -10.89
C THR A 232 -10.96 -1.45 -12.10
N LEU A 233 -11.86 -1.96 -12.94
CA LEU A 233 -12.40 -1.21 -14.08
C LEU A 233 -13.16 0.04 -13.62
#